data_AF-A0A1Q9C6M7-F1
#
_entry.id   AF-A0A1Q9C6M7-F1
#
_cell.length_a   1.000
_cell.length_b   1.000
_cell.length_c   1.000
_cell.angle_alpha   90.00
_cell.angle_beta   90.00
_cell.angle_gamma   90.00
#
_symmetry.space_group_name_H-M   'P 1'
#
loop_
_entity.id
_entity.type
_entity.pdbx_description
1 polymer ?
#
loop_
_entity_poly.entity_id
_entity_poly.type
_entity_poly.pdbx_seq_one_letter_code
_entity_poly.pdbx_strand_id
1 'polypeptide(L)'
;MSSFTVGCRVRVLRGRHFADFEEGDEGTVLDINAECRNCTVVFDRSQARIKVALKHLRLISQRAEGRSGAPYADGVDTSSPTALATKMAQEMRLADAASVKALEAQAEDLRSRLAAALHRADASEAVFPAFVSCTLTYRHYESVGYSTFDTATVASSLMPRITICDKHRLGLIRAGTKRFFEHVGRRRLPRPC
;
A
#
# COMPACT_ATOMS: atom_id res chain seq x y z
N MET A 1 0.54 -14.30 -27.96
CA MET A 1 0.76 -12.96 -27.37
C MET A 1 1.80 -13.10 -26.27
N SER A 2 2.87 -12.31 -26.28
CA SER A 2 3.91 -12.41 -25.25
C SER A 2 3.38 -11.86 -23.92
N SER A 3 3.33 -12.69 -22.88
CA SER A 3 2.93 -12.26 -21.53
C SER A 3 4.13 -11.60 -20.83
N PHE A 4 4.05 -10.30 -20.58
CA PHE A 4 5.06 -9.59 -19.78
C PHE A 4 4.78 -9.80 -18.29
N THR A 5 5.83 -10.02 -17.51
CA THR A 5 5.78 -10.10 -16.04
C THR A 5 6.81 -9.14 -15.43
N VAL A 6 6.54 -8.67 -14.21
CA VAL A 6 7.48 -7.83 -13.46
C VAL A 6 8.77 -8.63 -13.21
N GLY A 7 9.92 -7.99 -13.42
CA GLY A 7 11.24 -8.62 -13.33
C GLY A 7 11.75 -9.23 -14.64
N CYS A 8 10.94 -9.28 -15.71
CA CYS A 8 11.43 -9.74 -17.01
C CYS A 8 12.41 -8.74 -17.65
N ARG A 9 13.39 -9.29 -18.38
CA ARG A 9 14.27 -8.56 -19.28
C ARG A 9 13.56 -8.25 -20.59
N VAL A 10 13.61 -7.01 -21.01
CA VAL A 10 12.99 -6.52 -22.24
C VAL A 10 14.00 -5.76 -23.08
N ARG A 11 13.81 -5.77 -24.40
CA ARG A 11 14.58 -4.97 -25.35
C ARG A 11 13.66 -4.09 -26.18
N VAL A 12 14.07 -2.85 -26.44
CA VAL A 12 13.34 -1.93 -27.34
C VAL A 12 13.44 -2.42 -28.79
N LEU A 13 12.30 -2.49 -29.47
CA LEU A 13 12.21 -2.87 -30.89
C LEU A 13 12.91 -1.84 -31.79
N ARG A 14 13.44 -2.31 -32.93
CA ARG A 14 14.11 -1.46 -33.93
C ARG A 14 13.17 -0.43 -34.57
N GLY A 15 13.73 0.69 -35.01
CA GLY A 15 13.06 1.79 -35.70
C GLY A 15 12.33 2.75 -34.77
N ARG A 16 12.75 2.86 -33.51
CA ARG A 16 12.15 3.74 -32.51
C ARG A 16 13.23 4.53 -31.78
N HIS A 17 13.09 5.85 -31.80
CA HIS A 17 13.96 6.78 -31.08
C HIS A 17 13.10 7.66 -30.19
N PHE A 18 13.46 7.73 -28.91
CA PHE A 18 12.86 8.62 -27.92
C PHE A 18 13.98 9.38 -27.22
N ALA A 19 13.65 10.45 -26.50
CA ALA A 19 14.66 11.26 -25.82
C ALA A 19 15.40 10.49 -24.71
N ASP A 20 14.71 9.55 -24.05
CA ASP A 20 15.22 8.88 -22.85
C ASP A 20 15.74 7.45 -23.10
N PHE A 21 15.46 6.87 -24.27
CA PHE A 21 15.86 5.52 -24.64
C PHE A 21 15.87 5.32 -26.16
N GLU A 22 16.71 4.39 -26.63
CA GLU A 22 16.93 4.14 -28.05
C GLU A 22 16.59 2.71 -28.45
N GLU A 23 16.56 2.45 -29.76
CA GLU A 23 16.39 1.11 -30.27
C GLU A 23 17.48 0.16 -29.78
N GLY A 24 17.07 -1.06 -29.41
CA GLY A 24 18.00 -2.07 -28.91
C GLY A 24 18.39 -1.93 -27.44
N ASP A 25 17.97 -0.86 -26.75
CA ASP A 25 18.18 -0.74 -25.30
C ASP A 25 17.50 -1.88 -24.54
N GLU A 26 18.21 -2.40 -23.56
CA GLU A 26 17.74 -3.47 -22.68
C GLU A 26 17.40 -2.92 -21.30
N GLY A 27 16.41 -3.51 -20.65
CA GLY A 27 16.00 -3.11 -19.32
C GLY A 27 15.18 -4.15 -18.60
N THR A 28 14.84 -3.83 -17.36
CA THR A 28 14.03 -4.68 -16.48
C THR A 28 12.69 -4.01 -16.18
N VAL A 29 11.60 -4.77 -16.33
CA VAL A 29 10.25 -4.28 -16.04
C VAL A 29 10.03 -4.20 -14.53
N LEU A 30 9.68 -3.03 -14.02
CA LEU A 30 9.35 -2.79 -12.61
C LEU A 30 7.86 -2.88 -12.32
N ASP A 31 7.02 -2.39 -13.22
CA ASP A 31 5.58 -2.32 -13.04
C ASP A 31 4.85 -2.41 -14.38
N ILE A 32 3.66 -3.02 -14.39
CA ILE A 32 2.87 -3.25 -15.59
C ILE A 32 1.45 -2.73 -15.36
N ASN A 33 1.05 -1.74 -16.16
CA ASN A 33 -0.32 -1.26 -16.21
C ASN A 33 -1.02 -1.87 -17.44
N ALA A 34 -1.78 -2.94 -17.19
CA ALA A 34 -2.49 -3.69 -18.23
C ALA A 34 -3.59 -2.86 -18.91
N GLU A 35 -4.25 -1.96 -18.18
CA GLU A 35 -5.34 -1.12 -18.68
C GLU A 35 -4.83 -0.17 -19.77
N CYS A 36 -3.69 0.47 -19.51
CA CYS A 36 -3.10 1.46 -20.41
C CYS A 36 -2.11 0.84 -21.42
N ARG A 37 -1.90 -0.48 -21.38
CA ARG A 37 -0.91 -1.22 -22.20
C ARG A 37 0.50 -0.61 -22.17
N ASN A 38 0.93 -0.17 -20.99
CA ASN A 38 2.26 0.37 -20.75
C ASN A 38 2.88 -0.25 -19.50
N CYS A 39 4.19 -0.10 -19.38
CA CYS A 39 4.96 -0.60 -18.25
C CYS A 39 6.06 0.39 -17.89
N THR A 40 6.50 0.33 -16.65
CA THR A 40 7.64 1.08 -16.15
C THR A 40 8.87 0.18 -16.24
N VAL A 41 9.88 0.62 -16.97
CA VAL A 41 11.13 -0.11 -17.21
C VAL A 41 12.30 0.73 -16.71
N VAL A 42 13.30 0.08 -16.14
CA VAL A 42 14.63 0.69 -15.92
C VAL A 42 15.57 0.10 -16.95
N PHE A 43 16.15 0.94 -17.79
CA PHE A 43 17.07 0.52 -18.83
C PHE A 43 18.50 0.40 -18.29
N ASP A 44 19.30 -0.51 -18.83
CA ASP A 44 20.67 -0.76 -18.35
C ASP A 44 21.57 0.48 -18.56
N ARG A 45 21.30 1.26 -19.62
CA ARG A 45 22.01 2.52 -19.91
C ARG A 45 21.57 3.69 -19.02
N SER A 46 20.34 3.65 -18.51
CA SER A 46 19.74 4.74 -17.76
C SER A 46 18.97 4.19 -16.55
N GLN A 47 19.46 4.49 -15.35
CA GLN A 47 18.83 4.06 -14.09
C GLN A 47 17.49 4.78 -13.82
N ALA A 48 17.03 5.64 -14.73
CA ALA A 48 15.73 6.29 -14.64
C ALA A 48 14.59 5.29 -14.87
N ARG A 49 13.49 5.50 -14.15
CA ARG A 49 12.24 4.75 -14.36
C ARG A 49 11.49 5.37 -15.52
N ILE A 50 11.42 4.68 -16.64
CA ILE A 50 10.84 5.20 -17.88
C ILE A 50 9.58 4.42 -18.22
N LYS A 51 8.52 5.14 -18.60
CA LYS A 51 7.24 4.54 -18.99
C LYS A 51 7.22 4.25 -20.48
N VAL A 52 7.08 2.99 -20.85
CA VAL A 52 7.16 2.51 -22.24
C VAL A 52 5.91 1.71 -22.59
N ALA A 53 5.38 1.91 -23.80
CA ALA A 53 4.25 1.11 -24.28
C ALA A 53 4.70 -0.32 -24.62
N LEU A 54 3.90 -1.31 -24.22
CA LEU A 54 4.25 -2.74 -24.39
C LEU A 54 4.50 -3.13 -25.86
N LYS A 55 3.89 -2.42 -26.81
CA LYS A 55 4.07 -2.62 -28.26
C LYS A 55 5.47 -2.26 -28.79
N HIS A 56 6.28 -1.55 -28.00
CA HIS A 56 7.65 -1.17 -28.37
C HIS A 56 8.70 -2.08 -27.77
N LEU A 57 8.28 -3.07 -26.98
CA LEU A 57 9.18 -3.96 -26.25
C LEU A 57 9.08 -5.37 -26.81
N ARG A 58 10.22 -6.05 -26.82
CA ARG A 58 10.32 -7.49 -27.04
C ARG A 58 10.89 -8.14 -25.78
N LEU A 59 10.23 -9.20 -25.34
CA LEU A 59 10.73 -10.00 -24.22
C LEU A 59 12.03 -10.68 -24.64
N ILE A 60 13.11 -10.46 -23.88
CA ILE A 60 14.32 -11.24 -24.02
C ILE A 60 14.03 -12.52 -23.27
N SER A 61 13.73 -13.61 -23.98
CA SER A 61 13.63 -14.91 -23.33
C SER A 61 14.92 -15.10 -22.53
N GLN A 62 14.79 -15.20 -21.21
CA GLN A 62 15.85 -15.74 -20.35
C GLN A 62 16.04 -17.19 -20.80
N ARG A 63 16.73 -17.37 -21.93
CA ARG A 63 17.23 -18.66 -22.35
C ARG A 63 18.26 -18.96 -21.27
N ALA A 64 17.81 -19.72 -20.27
CA ALA A 64 18.55 -20.06 -19.06
C ALA A 64 20.04 -20.10 -19.39
N GLU A 65 20.81 -19.16 -18.87
CA GLU A 65 22.26 -19.05 -19.07
C GLU A 65 23.03 -20.24 -18.43
N GLY A 66 22.37 -21.38 -18.22
CA GLY A 66 22.89 -22.56 -17.56
C GLY A 66 23.12 -23.80 -18.44
N ARG A 67 22.82 -23.80 -19.74
CA ARG A 67 23.10 -24.97 -20.61
C ARG A 67 23.47 -24.60 -22.05
N SER A 68 24.62 -23.96 -22.21
CA SER A 68 25.42 -24.11 -23.42
C SER A 68 26.54 -25.11 -23.13
N GLY A 69 26.16 -26.38 -22.95
CA GLY A 69 27.08 -27.51 -23.05
C GLY A 69 27.03 -28.02 -24.49
N ALA A 70 28.15 -27.95 -25.18
CA ALA A 70 28.33 -28.41 -26.55
C ALA A 70 27.93 -29.89 -26.72
N PRO A 71 27.47 -30.31 -27.92
CA PRO A 71 27.33 -31.72 -28.26
C PRO A 71 28.72 -32.29 -28.58
N TYR A 72 29.39 -32.87 -27.60
CA TYR A 72 30.41 -33.89 -27.87
C TYR A 72 29.87 -35.23 -27.42
N ALA A 73 29.58 -36.07 -28.41
CA ALA A 73 29.51 -37.50 -28.23
C ALA A 73 30.91 -37.99 -27.85
N ASP A 74 31.05 -38.66 -26.71
CA ASP A 74 31.62 -40.01 -26.69
C ASP A 74 31.28 -40.71 -25.38
N GLY A 75 30.95 -42.00 -25.47
CA GLY A 75 30.38 -42.78 -24.38
C GLY A 75 31.40 -43.18 -23.32
N VAL A 76 31.02 -43.08 -22.04
CA VAL A 76 31.62 -43.82 -20.92
C VAL A 76 30.54 -44.09 -19.86
N ASP A 77 30.66 -45.25 -19.24
CA ASP A 77 29.67 -46.05 -18.56
C ASP A 77 28.90 -45.44 -17.38
N THR A 78 27.59 -45.65 -17.48
CA THR A 78 26.64 -46.11 -16.46
C THR A 78 27.19 -46.45 -15.06
N SER A 79 27.28 -45.44 -14.20
CA SER A 79 26.98 -45.60 -12.77
C SER A 79 25.91 -44.59 -12.38
N SER A 80 24.71 -45.11 -12.13
CA SER A 80 23.42 -44.41 -12.02
C SER A 80 23.40 -43.27 -10.98
N PRO A 81 23.35 -41.98 -11.41
CA PRO A 81 23.33 -40.81 -10.52
C PRO A 81 21.94 -40.48 -9.94
N THR A 82 20.91 -41.29 -10.20
CA THR A 82 19.53 -41.01 -9.77
C THR A 82 19.30 -41.15 -8.27
N ALA A 83 20.05 -42.01 -7.56
CA ALA A 83 19.82 -42.25 -6.12
C ALA A 83 20.17 -41.05 -5.23
N LEU A 84 21.14 -40.22 -5.62
CA LEU A 84 21.56 -39.05 -4.85
C LEU A 84 20.65 -37.83 -5.08
N ALA A 85 20.12 -37.70 -6.30
CA ALA A 85 19.15 -36.66 -6.64
C ALA A 85 17.79 -36.84 -5.92
N THR A 86 17.36 -38.09 -5.70
CA THR A 86 16.11 -38.35 -4.95
C THR A 86 16.25 -37.98 -3.47
N LYS A 87 17.44 -38.13 -2.88
CA LYS A 87 17.67 -37.81 -1.45
C LYS A 87 17.63 -36.30 -1.18
N MET A 88 18.21 -35.49 -2.07
CA MET A 88 18.13 -34.01 -1.95
C MET A 88 16.71 -33.49 -2.20
N ALA A 89 15.96 -34.10 -3.13
CA ALA A 89 14.56 -33.72 -3.38
C ALA A 89 13.63 -34.05 -2.21
N GLN A 90 13.93 -35.11 -1.43
CA GLN A 90 13.16 -35.48 -0.25
C GLN A 90 13.45 -34.57 0.95
N GLU A 91 14.69 -34.13 1.14
CA GLU A 91 15.03 -33.15 2.19
C GLU A 91 14.44 -31.75 1.91
N MET A 92 14.45 -31.30 0.66
CA MET A 92 13.84 -30.02 0.29
C MET A 92 12.33 -30.01 0.56
N ARG A 93 11.63 -31.13 0.31
CA ARG A 93 10.20 -31.27 0.62
C ARG A 93 9.88 -31.25 2.12
N LEU A 94 10.78 -31.76 2.97
CA LEU A 94 10.59 -31.73 4.42
C LEU A 94 10.84 -30.33 5.00
N ALA A 95 11.75 -29.55 4.41
CA ALA A 95 11.96 -28.15 4.76
C ALA A 95 10.73 -27.28 4.44
N ASP A 96 10.06 -27.55 3.33
CA ASP A 96 8.85 -26.81 2.93
C ASP A 96 7.64 -27.11 3.83
N ALA A 97 7.50 -28.33 4.34
CA ALA A 97 6.38 -28.68 5.21
C ALA A 97 6.46 -27.98 6.59
N ALA A 98 7.67 -27.77 7.12
CA ALA A 98 7.86 -27.09 8.40
C ALA A 98 7.62 -25.57 8.28
N SER A 99 8.05 -24.96 7.18
CA SER A 99 7.86 -23.53 6.92
C SER A 99 6.38 -23.19 6.71
N VAL A 100 5.62 -24.05 6.02
CA VAL A 100 4.17 -23.85 5.83
C VAL A 100 3.42 -23.85 7.16
N LYS A 101 3.72 -24.77 8.08
CA LYS A 101 3.09 -24.80 9.41
C LYS A 101 3.42 -23.55 10.25
N ALA A 102 4.65 -23.04 10.16
CA ALA A 102 5.03 -21.81 10.85
C ALA A 102 4.29 -20.59 10.29
N LEU A 103 4.12 -20.52 8.97
CA LEU A 103 3.35 -19.47 8.29
C LEU A 103 1.86 -19.54 8.66
N GLU A 104 1.28 -20.73 8.74
CA GLU A 104 -0.13 -20.91 9.13
C GLU A 104 -0.38 -20.46 10.58
N ALA A 105 0.54 -20.77 11.51
CA ALA A 105 0.46 -20.27 12.88
C ALA A 105 0.55 -18.73 12.96
N GLN A 106 1.40 -18.10 12.14
CA GLN A 106 1.48 -16.64 12.06
C GLN A 106 0.21 -16.00 11.48
N ALA A 107 -0.42 -16.65 10.49
CA ALA A 107 -1.67 -16.16 9.92
C ALA A 107 -2.81 -16.18 10.95
N GLU A 108 -2.86 -17.19 11.81
CA GLU A 108 -3.91 -17.31 12.83
C GLU A 108 -3.72 -16.32 14.01
N ASP A 109 -2.47 -16.00 14.39
CA ASP A 109 -2.17 -14.91 15.33
C ASP A 109 -2.65 -13.56 14.78
N LEU A 110 -2.33 -13.26 13.52
CA LEU A 110 -2.74 -12.00 12.88
C LEU A 110 -4.26 -11.88 12.77
N ARG A 111 -4.97 -12.97 12.45
CA ARG A 111 -6.44 -13.01 12.45
C ARG A 111 -7.00 -12.72 13.84
N SER A 112 -6.45 -13.34 14.88
CA SER A 112 -6.85 -13.11 16.27
C SER A 112 -6.65 -11.65 16.69
N ARG A 113 -5.52 -11.06 16.32
CA ARG A 113 -5.21 -9.65 16.59
C ARG A 113 -6.13 -8.69 15.86
N LEU A 114 -6.49 -9.01 14.61
CA LEU A 114 -7.40 -8.19 13.81
C LEU A 114 -8.84 -8.26 14.31
N ALA A 115 -9.32 -9.44 14.71
CA ALA A 115 -10.62 -9.61 15.35
C ALA A 115 -10.71 -8.82 16.67
N ALA A 116 -9.66 -8.87 17.50
CA ALA A 116 -9.59 -8.08 18.72
C ALA A 116 -9.55 -6.57 18.46
N ALA A 117 -8.92 -6.12 17.37
CA ALA A 117 -8.89 -4.72 16.98
C ALA A 117 -10.26 -4.22 16.48
N LEU A 118 -10.98 -5.03 15.70
CA LEU A 118 -12.34 -4.71 15.24
C LEU A 118 -13.31 -4.56 16.41
N HIS A 119 -13.28 -5.48 17.38
CA HIS A 119 -14.11 -5.34 18.59
C HIS A 119 -13.81 -4.07 19.40
N ARG A 120 -12.56 -3.57 19.39
CA ARG A 120 -12.23 -2.27 19.99
C ARG A 120 -12.74 -1.08 19.17
N ALA A 121 -12.83 -1.22 17.85
CA ALA A 121 -13.32 -0.17 16.95
C ALA A 121 -14.84 0.00 17.06
N ASP A 122 -15.61 -1.09 17.14
CA ASP A 122 -17.07 -1.03 17.32
C ASP A 122 -17.46 -0.36 18.65
N ALA A 123 -16.66 -0.54 19.70
CA ALA A 123 -16.85 0.17 20.97
C ALA A 123 -16.66 1.69 20.85
N SER A 124 -15.98 2.18 19.80
CA SER A 124 -15.72 3.60 19.56
C SER A 124 -16.77 4.29 18.69
N GLU A 125 -17.56 3.54 17.90
CA GLU A 125 -18.68 4.12 17.14
C GLU A 125 -19.84 4.58 18.04
N ALA A 126 -19.96 4.05 19.25
CA ALA A 126 -20.92 4.55 20.25
C ALA A 126 -20.64 5.99 20.73
N VAL A 127 -19.47 6.57 20.41
CA VAL A 127 -19.09 7.94 20.80
C VAL A 127 -19.52 8.99 19.76
N PHE A 128 -19.77 8.58 18.51
CA PHE A 128 -20.15 9.50 17.43
C PHE A 128 -21.56 10.09 17.54
N PRO A 129 -22.63 9.37 17.95
CA PRO A 129 -23.96 9.97 18.04
C PRO A 129 -24.07 11.01 19.18
N ALA A 130 -23.25 10.92 20.23
CA ALA A 130 -23.21 11.91 21.29
C ALA A 130 -22.63 13.26 20.82
N PHE A 131 -21.62 13.23 19.93
CA PHE A 131 -20.99 14.45 19.43
C PHE A 131 -21.87 15.19 18.41
N VAL A 132 -22.59 14.44 17.55
CA VAL A 132 -23.50 15.04 16.55
C VAL A 132 -24.72 15.68 17.22
N SER A 133 -25.28 15.05 18.27
CA SER A 133 -26.38 15.63 19.06
C SER A 133 -25.99 16.96 19.73
N CYS A 134 -24.74 17.10 20.19
CA CYS A 134 -24.24 18.32 20.82
C CYS A 134 -24.04 19.48 19.82
N THR A 135 -23.74 19.19 18.55
CA THR A 135 -23.62 20.23 17.51
C THR A 135 -24.97 20.73 16.98
N LEU A 136 -26.00 19.87 16.97
CA LEU A 136 -27.35 20.23 16.50
C LEU A 136 -28.08 21.17 17.47
N THR A 137 -27.88 21.00 18.78
CA THR A 137 -28.43 21.92 19.79
C THR A 137 -27.80 23.32 19.71
N TYR A 138 -26.51 23.41 19.36
CA TYR A 138 -25.83 24.70 19.21
C TYR A 138 -26.37 25.53 18.03
N ARG A 139 -26.65 24.89 16.89
CA ARG A 139 -27.23 25.58 15.71
C ARG A 139 -28.66 26.06 15.93
N HIS A 140 -29.43 25.38 16.77
CA HIS A 140 -30.80 25.82 17.06
C HIS A 140 -30.84 27.03 18.01
N TYR A 141 -29.75 27.30 18.74
CA TYR A 141 -29.62 28.45 19.63
C TYR A 141 -29.21 29.73 18.91
N GLU A 142 -28.37 29.65 17.87
CA GLU A 142 -27.99 30.81 17.05
C GLU A 142 -29.19 31.45 16.32
N SER A 143 -30.24 30.67 16.00
CA SER A 143 -31.42 31.22 15.30
C SER A 143 -32.36 32.02 16.21
N VAL A 144 -32.16 32.02 17.53
CA VAL A 144 -33.09 32.64 18.50
C VAL A 144 -32.55 33.97 19.07
N GLY A 145 -31.36 34.43 18.64
CA GLY A 145 -30.94 35.82 18.87
C GLY A 145 -30.67 36.20 20.33
N TYR A 146 -30.24 35.27 21.18
CA TYR A 146 -29.77 35.61 22.53
C TYR A 146 -28.34 36.15 22.46
N SER A 147 -28.17 37.47 22.62
CA SER A 147 -26.89 38.19 22.45
C SER A 147 -26.00 38.24 23.69
N THR A 148 -26.37 37.59 24.80
CA THR A 148 -25.54 37.54 26.01
C THR A 148 -25.48 36.11 26.53
N PHE A 149 -24.58 35.32 25.95
CA PHE A 149 -24.31 33.96 26.38
C PHE A 149 -23.15 33.97 27.38
N ASP A 150 -23.46 33.85 28.67
CA ASP A 150 -22.47 33.68 29.72
C ASP A 150 -21.94 32.23 29.68
N THR A 151 -20.75 32.07 29.10
CA THR A 151 -20.11 30.75 28.87
C THR A 151 -19.90 29.94 30.16
N ALA A 152 -19.95 30.57 31.33
CA ALA A 152 -19.81 29.90 32.63
C ALA A 152 -21.03 29.03 33.01
N THR A 153 -22.24 29.39 32.58
CA THR A 153 -23.48 28.73 33.04
C THR A 153 -23.72 27.41 32.32
N VAL A 154 -23.35 27.30 31.03
CA VAL A 154 -23.53 26.06 30.25
C VAL A 154 -22.46 25.01 30.60
N ALA A 155 -21.25 25.45 30.95
CA ALA A 155 -20.20 24.55 31.44
C ALA A 155 -20.61 23.83 32.75
N SER A 156 -21.45 24.47 33.58
CA SER A 156 -21.85 23.94 34.88
C SER A 156 -23.02 22.93 34.79
N SER A 157 -23.87 23.04 33.76
CA SER A 157 -25.03 22.14 33.59
C SER A 157 -24.70 20.84 32.83
N LEU A 158 -23.67 20.86 31.96
CA LEU A 158 -23.23 19.69 31.19
C LEU A 158 -22.15 18.83 31.89
N MET A 159 -21.67 19.25 33.07
CA MET A 159 -20.52 18.63 33.76
C MET A 159 -20.89 17.87 35.06
N PRO A 160 -21.79 16.87 35.02
CA PRO A 160 -21.65 15.76 35.98
C PRO A 160 -21.49 14.37 35.34
N ARG A 161 -21.35 14.25 34.01
CA ARG A 161 -21.30 12.92 33.33
C ARG A 161 -20.07 12.60 32.50
N ILE A 162 -19.06 13.46 32.48
CA ILE A 162 -17.78 13.20 31.80
C ILE A 162 -16.63 13.26 32.82
N THR A 163 -16.82 12.63 33.97
CA THR A 163 -15.70 12.16 34.78
C THR A 163 -15.38 10.75 34.29
N ILE A 164 -14.10 10.48 34.01
CA ILE A 164 -13.56 9.25 33.42
C ILE A 164 -13.54 9.26 31.87
N CYS A 165 -12.76 10.19 31.29
CA CYS A 165 -12.09 9.95 30.01
C CYS A 165 -10.68 10.53 30.08
N ASP A 166 -9.76 9.65 30.45
CA ASP A 166 -8.33 9.60 30.12
C ASP A 166 -7.63 10.90 29.66
N LYS A 167 -6.69 11.38 30.50
CA LYS A 167 -5.90 12.60 30.29
C LYS A 167 -5.11 12.59 28.97
N HIS A 168 -4.86 11.43 28.36
CA HIS A 168 -4.15 11.33 27.09
C HIS A 168 -4.98 11.78 25.87
N ARG A 169 -6.32 11.79 25.92
CA ARG A 169 -7.18 12.18 24.77
C ARG A 169 -7.47 13.67 24.67
N LEU A 170 -7.34 14.43 25.76
CA LEU A 170 -7.58 15.89 25.76
C LEU A 170 -6.49 16.67 25.00
N GLY A 171 -5.28 16.12 24.85
CA GLY A 171 -4.20 16.73 24.07
C GLY A 171 -4.49 16.82 22.57
N LEU A 172 -5.19 15.82 22.01
CA LEU A 172 -5.49 15.75 20.57
C LEU A 172 -6.64 16.68 20.15
N ILE A 173 -7.65 16.87 21.00
CA ILE A 173 -8.78 17.77 20.71
C ILE A 173 -8.32 19.23 20.71
N ARG A 174 -7.36 19.58 21.57
CA ARG A 174 -6.79 20.95 21.65
C ARG A 174 -5.94 21.32 20.42
N ALA A 175 -5.38 20.34 19.72
CA ALA A 175 -4.62 20.56 18.49
C ALA A 175 -5.53 20.71 17.24
N GLY A 176 -6.67 20.03 17.20
CA GLY A 176 -7.62 20.09 16.08
C GLY A 176 -8.40 21.40 15.98
N THR A 177 -8.85 21.95 17.12
CA THR A 177 -9.68 23.16 17.15
C THR A 177 -8.91 24.43 16.79
N LYS A 178 -7.59 24.47 17.04
CA LYS A 178 -6.75 25.63 16.70
C LYS A 178 -6.59 25.81 15.18
N ARG A 179 -6.48 24.72 14.41
CA ARG A 179 -6.39 24.78 12.94
C ARG A 179 -7.71 25.13 12.26
N PHE A 180 -8.85 24.74 12.85
CA PHE A 180 -10.15 25.04 12.29
C PHE A 180 -10.47 26.54 12.38
N PHE A 181 -10.16 27.18 13.52
CA PHE A 181 -10.38 28.63 13.69
C PHE A 181 -9.43 29.50 12.85
N GLU A 182 -8.17 29.08 12.63
CA GLU A 182 -7.26 29.80 11.72
C GLU A 182 -7.72 29.78 10.26
N HIS A 183 -8.43 28.72 9.84
CA HIS A 183 -8.89 28.60 8.45
C HIS A 183 -10.17 29.39 8.16
N VAL A 184 -11.04 29.57 9.16
CA VAL A 184 -12.30 30.32 9.01
C VAL A 184 -12.10 31.83 9.19
N GLY A 185 -11.13 32.27 10.02
CA GLY A 185 -10.90 33.68 10.34
C GLY A 185 -10.31 34.58 9.24
N ARG A 186 -9.99 34.06 8.04
CA ARG A 186 -9.38 34.85 6.95
C ARG A 186 -10.31 35.27 5.81
N ARG A 187 -11.60 34.89 5.85
CA ARG A 187 -12.56 35.39 4.85
C ARG A 187 -13.05 36.78 5.25
N ARG A 188 -12.29 37.82 4.83
CA ARG A 188 -12.78 39.21 4.85
C ARG A 188 -14.01 39.30 3.95
N LEU A 189 -15.16 39.62 4.55
CA LEU A 189 -16.37 39.96 3.81
C LEU A 189 -16.13 41.23 2.98
N PRO A 190 -16.64 41.31 1.74
CA PRO A 190 -16.56 42.52 0.93
C PRO A 190 -17.33 43.66 1.61
N ARG A 191 -16.73 44.86 1.64
CA ARG A 191 -17.39 46.06 2.14
C ARG A 191 -18.52 46.45 1.17
N PRO A 192 -19.73 46.76 1.67
CA PRO A 192 -20.75 47.38 0.85
C PRO A 192 -20.33 48.82 0.50
N CYS A 193 -20.69 49.23 -0.72
CA CYS A 193 -20.42 50.54 -1.31
C CYS A 193 -21.06 51.69 -0.54
#